data_AF-A0A820TYK1-F1
#
_entry.id   AF-A0A820TYK1-F1
#
_cell.length_a   1.000
_cell.length_b   1.000
_cell.length_c   1.000
_cell.angle_alpha   90.00
_cell.angle_beta   90.00
_cell.angle_gamma   90.00
#
_symmetry.space_group_name_H-M   'P 1'
#
loop_
_entity.id
_entity.type
_entity.pdbx_description
1 polymer ?
#
loop_
_entity_poly.entity_id
_entity_poly.type
_entity_poly.pdbx_seq_one_letter_code
_entity_poly.pdbx_strand_id
1 'polypeptide(L)'
;DLYDDESSKRSNPHKYLLYKPTFSQIYAFTASAFKELPMNGVLLLYISADGYDTHMKIKNDHSYDFGGVKTNNRRDDINDNLNSPANTLGKKTTSTTTTATPIKDIHNIFPGDLYPFLRKPLFLIIDSNNSIVFQNMPNLFGQPLVSLLSPVKIPAVFHDYQNKGSLFTLFLTSPAFAFCFVCHLNELTSEQWNLCQENVNKIIFEIIKIFLKSKLVDGTIYHFFGDDFLRLFLARFIFCYAVLRLHRAFKGSGFYPSSQPQLSNDLLENVQVHKMILELSALLNVRQLFLEGPLTTLE
;
A
#
# COMPACT_ATOMS: atom_id res chain seq x y z
N ASP A 1 42.06 21.31 14.51
CA ASP A 1 41.48 19.96 14.61
C ASP A 1 40.02 20.11 15.01
N LEU A 2 38.99 19.75 14.26
CA LEU A 2 38.83 19.11 12.96
C LEU A 2 37.49 19.65 12.44
N TYR A 3 37.55 20.50 11.41
CA TYR A 3 36.40 20.72 10.54
C TYR A 3 36.39 19.55 9.57
N ASP A 4 35.71 18.47 9.94
CA ASP A 4 35.18 17.48 9.01
C ASP A 4 33.74 17.23 9.43
N ASP A 5 32.86 18.15 9.03
CA ASP A 5 31.45 17.84 8.84
C ASP A 5 31.40 16.93 7.61
N GLU A 6 31.84 15.67 7.77
CA GLU A 6 31.56 14.61 6.82
C GLU A 6 30.04 14.57 6.72
N SER A 7 29.51 15.17 5.67
CA SER A 7 28.13 14.98 5.23
C SER A 7 27.87 13.48 5.30
N SER A 8 27.17 13.03 6.33
CA SER A 8 27.03 11.62 6.65
C SER A 8 26.51 10.93 5.39
N LYS A 9 27.38 10.21 4.67
CA LYS A 9 27.02 9.54 3.43
C LYS A 9 25.86 8.61 3.79
N ARG A 10 24.64 9.00 3.42
CA ARG A 10 23.46 8.17 3.62
C ARG A 10 23.74 6.87 2.87
N SER A 11 23.98 5.79 3.60
CA SER A 11 24.20 4.49 3.00
C SER A 11 22.91 4.06 2.30
N ASN A 12 23.04 3.35 1.18
CA ASN A 12 21.88 2.77 0.53
C ASN A 12 21.13 1.84 1.51
N PRO A 13 19.79 1.82 1.48
CA PRO A 13 19.03 0.94 2.35
C PRO A 13 19.38 -0.52 2.08
N HIS A 14 19.54 -1.31 3.14
CA HIS A 14 19.71 -2.76 3.01
C HIS A 14 18.36 -3.38 2.60
N LYS A 15 18.33 -4.09 1.47
CA LYS A 15 17.10 -4.64 0.88
C LYS A 15 17.13 -6.16 0.86
N TYR A 16 16.10 -6.76 1.46
CA TYR A 16 15.75 -8.16 1.24
C TYR A 16 14.60 -8.25 0.25
N LEU A 17 14.73 -9.09 -0.78
CA LEU A 17 13.65 -9.39 -1.72
C LEU A 17 13.26 -10.86 -1.58
N LEU A 18 12.04 -11.10 -1.14
CA LEU A 18 11.51 -12.44 -0.93
C LEU A 18 10.39 -12.69 -1.93
N TYR A 19 10.58 -13.65 -2.84
CA TYR A 19 9.56 -14.08 -3.78
C TYR A 19 8.82 -15.31 -3.25
N LYS A 20 7.49 -15.21 -3.13
CA LYS A 20 6.62 -16.25 -2.53
C LYS A 20 7.21 -16.88 -1.25
N PRO A 21 7.56 -16.08 -0.23
CA PRO A 21 8.12 -16.63 1.01
C PRO A 21 7.04 -17.28 1.89
N THR A 22 7.49 -18.25 2.69
CA THR A 22 6.73 -18.80 3.82
C THR A 22 6.69 -17.80 4.99
N PHE A 23 5.72 -17.95 5.90
CA PHE A 23 5.67 -17.17 7.16
C PHE A 23 7.02 -17.14 7.89
N SER A 24 7.64 -18.30 8.10
CA SER A 24 8.93 -18.39 8.83
C SER A 24 10.05 -17.62 8.14
N GLN A 25 10.09 -17.60 6.80
CA GLN A 25 11.06 -16.79 6.07
C GLN A 25 10.81 -15.30 6.29
N ILE A 26 9.56 -14.84 6.14
CA ILE A 26 9.23 -13.42 6.35
C ILE A 26 9.61 -13.01 7.77
N TYR A 27 9.26 -13.80 8.78
CA TYR A 27 9.58 -13.52 10.17
C TYR A 27 11.09 -13.47 10.42
N ALA A 28 11.85 -14.46 9.92
CA ALA A 28 13.30 -14.52 10.10
C ALA A 28 14.02 -13.33 9.46
N PHE A 29 13.71 -13.00 8.21
CA PHE A 29 14.32 -11.87 7.52
C PHE A 29 13.91 -10.52 8.13
N THR A 30 12.66 -10.38 8.58
CA THR A 30 12.20 -9.18 9.30
C THR A 30 12.94 -9.02 10.62
N ALA A 31 13.13 -10.10 11.39
CA ALA A 31 13.87 -10.07 12.63
C ALA A 31 15.36 -9.74 12.42
N SER A 32 15.99 -10.27 11.36
CA SER A 32 17.36 -9.92 10.98
C SER A 32 17.47 -8.43 10.62
N ALA A 33 16.59 -7.93 9.75
CA ALA A 33 16.54 -6.50 9.39
C ALA A 33 16.36 -5.62 10.63
N PHE A 34 15.43 -5.99 11.52
CA PHE A 34 15.17 -5.30 12.78
C PHE A 34 16.38 -5.25 13.71
N LYS A 35 17.17 -6.34 13.76
CA LYS A 35 18.39 -6.42 14.57
C LYS A 35 19.52 -5.56 13.99
N GLU A 36 19.67 -5.56 12.68
CA GLU A 36 20.74 -4.83 11.96
C GLU A 36 20.46 -3.31 11.86
N LEU A 37 19.23 -2.90 12.16
CA LEU A 37 18.77 -1.52 12.05
C LEU A 37 19.54 -0.56 12.99
N PRO A 38 20.15 0.52 12.45
CA PRO A 38 20.84 1.52 13.28
C PRO A 38 19.88 2.23 14.25
N MET A 39 20.43 2.97 15.21
CA MET A 39 19.65 3.61 16.29
C MET A 39 18.51 4.51 15.76
N ASN A 40 18.74 5.23 14.66
CA ASN A 40 17.76 6.11 14.02
C ASN A 40 17.22 5.54 12.70
N GLY A 41 17.39 4.25 12.45
CA GLY A 41 16.92 3.64 11.22
C GLY A 41 15.44 3.29 11.25
N VAL A 42 14.85 3.21 10.07
CA VAL A 42 13.45 2.82 9.83
C VAL A 42 13.39 1.43 9.23
N LEU A 43 12.52 0.56 9.76
CA LEU A 43 12.15 -0.68 9.09
C LEU A 43 11.07 -0.38 8.06
N LEU A 44 11.33 -0.63 6.77
CA LEU A 44 10.30 -0.61 5.72
C LEU A 44 9.89 -2.04 5.39
N LEU A 45 8.62 -2.38 5.60
CA LEU A 45 8.03 -3.63 5.16
C LEU A 45 7.06 -3.38 4.01
N TYR A 46 7.38 -3.89 2.83
CA TYR A 46 6.49 -3.90 1.67
C TYR A 46 5.97 -5.32 1.46
N ILE A 47 4.66 -5.52 1.63
CA ILE A 47 4.00 -6.82 1.49
C ILE A 47 2.96 -6.73 0.38
N SER A 48 3.17 -7.46 -0.71
CA SER A 48 2.19 -7.63 -1.79
C SER A 48 1.74 -9.08 -1.83
N ALA A 49 0.47 -9.33 -1.48
CA ALA A 49 -0.07 -10.67 -1.31
C ALA A 49 -1.61 -10.68 -1.26
N ASP A 50 -2.19 -11.83 -1.61
CA ASP A 50 -3.63 -12.06 -1.48
C ASP A 50 -4.08 -12.01 -0.02
N GLY A 51 -5.28 -11.47 0.20
CA GLY A 51 -5.89 -11.38 1.51
C GLY A 51 -6.34 -12.73 2.06
N TYR A 52 -6.27 -12.84 3.39
CA TYR A 52 -6.86 -13.92 4.18
C TYR A 52 -7.95 -13.34 5.09
N ASP A 53 -9.21 -13.64 4.79
CA ASP A 53 -10.33 -13.25 5.63
C ASP A 53 -10.65 -14.38 6.63
N THR A 54 -10.81 -14.01 7.90
CA THR A 54 -11.21 -14.94 8.97
C THR A 54 -12.72 -14.99 9.18
N HIS A 55 -13.49 -14.17 8.45
CA HIS A 55 -14.94 -13.96 8.60
C HIS A 55 -15.39 -13.66 10.03
N MET A 56 -14.47 -13.25 10.91
CA MET A 56 -14.78 -12.87 12.27
C MET A 56 -15.43 -11.48 12.25
N LYS A 57 -16.49 -11.28 13.04
CA LYS A 57 -17.00 -9.92 13.28
C LYS A 57 -15.96 -9.17 14.13
N ILE A 58 -15.68 -7.90 13.82
CA ILE A 58 -14.84 -7.03 14.65
C ILE A 58 -15.45 -7.04 16.05
N LYS A 59 -14.79 -7.72 16.98
CA LYS A 59 -15.23 -7.75 18.38
C LYS A 59 -14.56 -6.65 19.20
N ASN A 60 -13.28 -6.35 18.91
CA ASN A 60 -12.48 -5.32 19.57
C ASN A 60 -11.52 -4.66 18.56
N ASP A 61 -11.30 -3.35 18.70
CA ASP A 61 -10.16 -2.65 18.10
C ASP A 61 -8.85 -3.32 18.58
N HIS A 62 -7.92 -3.58 17.66
CA HIS A 62 -6.61 -4.22 17.92
C HIS A 62 -6.60 -5.76 18.12
N SER A 63 -7.48 -6.47 17.43
CA SER A 63 -7.45 -7.95 17.45
C SER A 63 -6.21 -8.49 16.72
N TYR A 64 -5.47 -9.40 17.37
CA TYR A 64 -4.20 -9.97 16.86
C TYR A 64 -4.34 -10.61 15.48
N ASP A 65 -5.45 -11.33 15.28
CA ASP A 65 -5.65 -12.30 14.19
C ASP A 65 -6.92 -12.01 13.37
N PHE A 66 -7.27 -10.72 13.27
CA PHE A 66 -8.42 -10.23 12.50
C PHE A 66 -8.10 -10.19 11.00
N GLY A 67 -8.02 -11.36 10.37
CA GLY A 67 -7.60 -11.47 8.98
C GLY A 67 -6.12 -11.12 8.77
N GLY A 68 -5.66 -11.22 7.54
CA GLY A 68 -4.27 -11.02 7.22
C GLY A 68 -3.99 -11.12 5.73
N VAL A 69 -2.75 -11.46 5.41
CA VAL A 69 -2.29 -11.76 4.05
C VAL A 69 -1.73 -13.17 3.98
N LYS A 70 -1.91 -13.82 2.84
CA LYS A 70 -1.41 -15.17 2.60
C LYS A 70 0.09 -15.16 2.39
N THR A 71 0.74 -16.20 2.89
CA THR A 71 2.13 -16.55 2.59
C THR A 71 2.17 -17.82 1.76
N ASN A 72 3.33 -18.15 1.22
CA ASN A 72 3.45 -19.36 0.43
C ASN A 72 3.41 -20.62 1.32
N ASN A 73 2.66 -21.62 0.89
CA ASN A 73 2.66 -22.96 1.46
C ASN A 73 3.39 -23.90 0.51
N ARG A 74 4.63 -24.29 0.84
CA ARG A 74 5.45 -25.21 0.03
C ARG A 74 4.84 -26.61 -0.15
N ARG A 75 3.73 -26.95 0.53
CA ARG A 75 3.11 -28.28 0.48
C ARG A 75 2.01 -28.42 -0.57
N ASP A 76 1.43 -27.33 -1.06
CA ASP A 76 0.29 -27.41 -1.98
C ASP A 76 0.70 -27.78 -3.42
N ASP A 77 1.94 -27.49 -3.83
CA ASP A 77 2.49 -27.88 -5.15
C ASP A 77 2.55 -29.40 -5.37
N ILE A 78 2.46 -30.23 -4.31
CA ILE A 78 2.50 -31.70 -4.43
C ILE A 78 1.09 -32.29 -4.61
N ASN A 79 0.03 -31.60 -4.15
CA ASN A 79 -1.33 -32.14 -4.14
C ASN A 79 -2.20 -31.67 -5.32
N ASP A 80 -1.80 -30.63 -6.06
CA ASP A 80 -2.53 -30.15 -7.24
C ASP A 80 -2.34 -31.01 -8.51
N ASN A 81 -1.45 -32.01 -8.48
CA ASN A 81 -1.24 -32.95 -9.59
C ASN A 81 -2.12 -34.21 -9.57
N LEU A 82 -3.17 -34.24 -8.73
CA LEU A 82 -4.15 -35.33 -8.71
C LEU A 82 -5.57 -34.78 -8.92
N ASN A 83 -5.91 -34.58 -10.20
CA ASN A 83 -7.26 -34.64 -10.79
C ASN A 83 -8.44 -34.03 -9.99
N SER A 84 -8.88 -32.80 -10.33
CA SER A 84 -10.24 -32.52 -10.86
C SER A 84 -10.57 -31.01 -10.94
N PRO A 85 -11.33 -30.56 -11.97
CA PRO A 85 -11.80 -29.20 -12.10
C PRO A 85 -13.16 -29.04 -11.39
N ALA A 86 -13.16 -28.37 -10.23
CA ALA A 86 -14.29 -27.68 -9.56
C ALA A 86 -14.09 -27.73 -8.04
N ASN A 87 -13.79 -26.59 -7.41
CA ASN A 87 -14.46 -26.11 -6.19
C ASN A 87 -13.83 -24.83 -5.66
N THR A 88 -14.25 -23.73 -6.27
CA THR A 88 -14.50 -22.45 -5.63
C THR A 88 -15.64 -22.64 -4.62
N LEU A 89 -15.37 -23.16 -3.43
CA LEU A 89 -16.17 -22.97 -2.20
C LEU A 89 -15.47 -23.72 -1.07
N GLY A 90 -15.34 -23.06 0.08
CA GLY A 90 -14.49 -23.49 1.19
C GLY A 90 -14.59 -24.99 1.53
N LYS A 91 -13.43 -25.59 1.79
CA LYS A 91 -13.33 -26.82 2.58
C LYS A 91 -13.94 -26.54 3.95
N LYS A 92 -15.24 -26.80 4.07
CA LYS A 92 -15.89 -27.16 5.33
C LYS A 92 -15.16 -28.39 5.83
N THR A 93 -14.24 -28.21 6.77
CA THR A 93 -13.89 -29.25 7.72
C THR A 93 -15.16 -29.53 8.53
N THR A 94 -15.97 -30.48 8.06
CA THR A 94 -16.97 -31.17 8.87
C THR A 94 -16.23 -32.00 9.91
N SER A 95 -15.78 -31.36 10.99
CA SER A 95 -15.57 -32.02 12.28
C SER A 95 -16.83 -31.80 13.11
N THR A 96 -17.83 -32.64 12.88
CA THR A 96 -18.94 -32.86 13.80
C THR A 96 -18.37 -33.44 15.09
N THR A 97 -18.00 -32.58 16.05
CA THR A 97 -18.02 -32.81 17.51
C THR A 97 -17.34 -31.64 18.25
N THR A 98 -18.11 -30.97 19.09
CA THR A 98 -17.72 -30.34 20.38
C THR A 98 -16.49 -29.40 20.43
N THR A 99 -16.76 -28.11 20.66
CA THR A 99 -15.93 -27.13 21.43
C THR A 99 -14.48 -26.83 21.01
N ALA A 100 -13.99 -27.31 19.86
CA ALA A 100 -12.67 -26.92 19.36
C ALA A 100 -12.74 -25.61 18.56
N THR A 101 -12.05 -24.57 19.04
CA THR A 101 -11.77 -23.36 18.24
C THR A 101 -11.10 -23.77 16.92
N PRO A 102 -11.58 -23.29 15.75
CA PRO A 102 -10.95 -23.63 14.48
C PRO A 102 -9.49 -23.20 14.49
N ILE A 103 -8.59 -24.14 14.21
CA ILE A 103 -7.15 -23.87 14.11
C ILE A 103 -6.92 -22.93 12.93
N LYS A 104 -6.32 -21.76 13.17
CA LYS A 104 -6.02 -20.78 12.12
C LYS A 104 -4.90 -21.30 11.23
N ASP A 105 -5.00 -21.02 9.92
CA ASP A 105 -3.98 -21.43 8.95
C ASP A 105 -2.67 -20.70 9.23
N ILE A 106 -1.60 -21.49 9.42
CA ILE A 106 -0.25 -21.05 9.76
C ILE A 106 0.46 -20.32 8.62
N HIS A 107 -0.08 -20.39 7.40
CA HIS A 107 0.51 -19.79 6.21
C HIS A 107 -0.03 -18.39 5.94
N ASN A 108 -0.26 -17.59 6.98
CA ASN A 108 -0.73 -16.21 6.88
C ASN A 108 0.10 -15.29 7.78
N ILE A 109 0.15 -14.00 7.44
CA ILE A 109 0.62 -12.94 8.33
C ILE A 109 -0.59 -12.17 8.79
N PHE A 110 -0.79 -12.15 10.10
CA PHE A 110 -1.78 -11.34 10.77
C PHE A 110 -1.15 -10.01 11.24
N PRO A 111 -1.95 -8.96 11.45
CA PRO A 111 -1.49 -7.70 12.04
C PRO A 111 -0.67 -7.90 13.33
N GLY A 112 -1.13 -8.80 14.20
CA GLY A 112 -0.48 -9.12 15.47
C GLY A 112 0.93 -9.70 15.34
N ASP A 113 1.25 -10.39 14.25
CA ASP A 113 2.57 -10.96 14.01
C ASP A 113 3.64 -9.87 13.80
N LEU A 114 3.22 -8.64 13.50
CA LEU A 114 4.11 -7.50 13.34
C LEU A 114 4.36 -6.73 14.64
N TYR A 115 3.62 -7.02 15.73
CA TYR A 115 3.78 -6.34 17.02
C TYR A 115 5.20 -6.43 17.59
N PRO A 116 5.95 -7.53 17.45
CA PRO A 116 7.36 -7.57 17.86
C PRO A 116 8.21 -6.44 17.26
N PHE A 117 7.92 -6.05 16.01
CA PHE A 117 8.70 -5.08 15.24
C PHE A 117 8.27 -3.63 15.43
N LEU A 118 7.17 -3.38 16.17
CA LEU A 118 6.75 -2.03 16.57
C LEU A 118 7.67 -1.35 17.60
N ARG A 119 8.78 -2.00 17.98
CA ARG A 119 9.80 -1.47 18.91
C ARG A 119 10.81 -0.53 18.26
N LYS A 120 10.75 -0.35 16.94
CA LYS A 120 11.50 0.64 16.16
C LYS A 120 10.55 1.34 15.19
N PRO A 121 10.92 2.50 14.61
CA PRO A 121 10.12 3.14 13.57
C PRO A 121 9.82 2.16 12.43
N LEU A 122 8.53 1.96 12.13
CA LEU A 122 8.05 1.03 11.10
C LEU A 122 7.26 1.78 10.03
N PHE A 123 7.68 1.63 8.77
CA PHE A 123 6.93 2.05 7.61
C PHE A 123 6.39 0.80 6.91
N LEU A 124 5.08 0.69 6.79
CA LEU A 124 4.40 -0.49 6.27
C LEU A 124 3.68 -0.14 4.96
N ILE A 125 3.84 -0.96 3.94
CA ILE A 125 3.08 -0.89 2.70
C ILE A 125 2.41 -2.26 2.51
N ILE A 126 1.08 -2.29 2.60
CA ILE A 126 0.29 -3.50 2.37
C ILE A 126 -0.49 -3.36 1.07
N ASP A 127 -0.09 -4.15 0.09
CA ASP A 127 -0.74 -4.29 -1.21
C ASP A 127 -1.53 -5.60 -1.25
N SER A 128 -2.80 -5.53 -0.87
CA SER A 128 -3.69 -6.68 -0.71
C SER A 128 -5.15 -6.26 -0.81
N ASN A 129 -6.01 -7.14 -1.32
CA ASN A 129 -7.47 -6.96 -1.26
C ASN A 129 -8.03 -7.03 0.17
N ASN A 130 -7.20 -7.34 1.17
CA ASN A 130 -7.53 -7.31 2.60
C ASN A 130 -6.58 -6.40 3.40
N SER A 131 -5.97 -5.41 2.75
CA SER A 131 -5.01 -4.47 3.38
C SER A 131 -5.56 -3.77 4.63
N ILE A 132 -6.88 -3.50 4.66
CA ILE A 132 -7.58 -2.74 5.69
C ILE A 132 -7.44 -3.32 7.10
N VAL A 133 -7.17 -4.62 7.24
CA VAL A 133 -6.97 -5.26 8.55
C VAL A 133 -5.74 -4.75 9.29
N PHE A 134 -4.79 -4.14 8.57
CA PHE A 134 -3.60 -3.51 9.14
C PHE A 134 -3.81 -2.03 9.52
N GLN A 135 -5.03 -1.47 9.36
CA GLN A 135 -5.29 -0.07 9.65
C GLN A 135 -5.21 0.25 11.16
N ASN A 136 -5.76 -0.61 12.01
CA ASN A 136 -5.88 -0.35 13.46
C ASN A 136 -4.76 -1.03 14.25
N MET A 137 -3.52 -0.93 13.77
CA MET A 137 -2.35 -1.41 14.50
C MET A 137 -2.11 -0.56 15.78
N PRO A 138 -1.97 -1.18 16.96
CA PRO A 138 -1.79 -0.46 18.22
C PRO A 138 -0.39 0.17 18.32
N ASN A 139 -0.27 1.32 18.98
CA ASN A 139 1.02 1.90 19.34
C ASN A 139 1.51 1.36 20.69
N LEU A 140 2.09 0.15 20.67
CA LEU A 140 2.47 -0.58 21.89
C LEU A 140 3.77 -0.09 22.55
N PHE A 141 4.66 0.56 21.80
CA PHE A 141 6.02 0.90 22.25
C PHE A 141 6.37 2.39 22.09
N GLY A 142 5.40 3.23 21.74
CA GLY A 142 5.61 4.67 21.54
C GLY A 142 6.46 5.01 20.31
N GLN A 143 6.65 4.06 19.38
CA GLN A 143 7.47 4.25 18.19
C GLN A 143 6.62 4.69 17.00
N PRO A 144 7.18 5.49 16.08
CA PRO A 144 6.50 5.87 14.85
C PRO A 144 6.04 4.67 14.02
N LEU A 145 4.79 4.69 13.58
CA LEU A 145 4.24 3.74 12.61
C LEU A 145 3.53 4.52 11.51
N VAL A 146 3.87 4.27 10.25
CA VAL A 146 3.05 4.66 9.09
C VAL A 146 2.69 3.43 8.30
N SER A 147 1.42 3.25 7.98
CA SER A 147 0.92 2.19 7.10
C SER A 147 0.25 2.80 5.88
N LEU A 148 0.66 2.38 4.68
CA LEU A 148 0.01 2.67 3.41
C LEU A 148 -0.69 1.42 2.92
N LEU A 149 -2.00 1.47 2.79
CA LEU A 149 -2.86 0.33 2.51
C LEU A 149 -3.46 0.51 1.10
N SER A 150 -3.33 -0.51 0.26
CA SER A 150 -3.93 -0.51 -1.08
C SER A 150 -5.47 -0.46 -1.01
N PRO A 151 -6.14 -0.04 -2.10
CA PRO A 151 -7.57 -0.29 -2.25
C PRO A 151 -7.89 -1.78 -2.09
N VAL A 152 -9.05 -2.07 -1.50
CA VAL A 152 -9.56 -3.45 -1.34
C VAL A 152 -10.44 -3.90 -2.51
N LYS A 153 -10.82 -2.96 -3.38
CA LYS A 153 -11.59 -3.19 -4.60
C LYS A 153 -10.89 -2.56 -5.80
N ILE A 154 -11.07 -3.18 -6.96
CA ILE A 154 -10.70 -2.61 -8.25
C ILE A 154 -11.93 -2.67 -9.19
N PRO A 155 -12.14 -1.70 -10.09
CA PRO A 155 -13.28 -1.75 -11.00
C PRO A 155 -13.20 -2.96 -11.94
N ALA A 156 -14.36 -3.50 -12.32
CA ALA A 156 -14.45 -4.72 -13.13
C ALA A 156 -13.70 -4.64 -14.46
N VAL A 157 -13.63 -3.44 -15.06
CA VAL A 157 -12.88 -3.17 -16.31
C VAL A 157 -11.38 -3.48 -16.18
N PHE A 158 -10.84 -3.51 -14.96
CA PHE A 158 -9.44 -3.79 -14.69
C PHE A 158 -9.19 -5.21 -14.15
N HIS A 159 -10.21 -6.07 -14.00
CA HIS A 159 -10.04 -7.43 -13.46
C HIS A 159 -9.09 -8.29 -14.31
N ASP A 160 -9.18 -8.20 -15.63
CA ASP A 160 -8.33 -8.97 -16.55
C ASP A 160 -6.84 -8.62 -16.43
N TYR A 161 -6.53 -7.47 -15.84
CA TYR A 161 -5.17 -6.99 -15.63
C TYR A 161 -4.60 -7.32 -14.25
N GLN A 162 -5.37 -7.92 -13.34
CA GLN A 162 -4.89 -8.28 -12.00
C GLN A 162 -3.70 -9.26 -12.05
N ASN A 163 -3.62 -10.09 -13.10
CA ASN A 163 -2.50 -11.01 -13.32
C ASN A 163 -1.21 -10.30 -13.81
N LYS A 164 -1.27 -9.01 -14.17
CA LYS A 164 -0.14 -8.24 -14.69
C LYS A 164 0.55 -7.38 -13.62
N GLY A 165 0.13 -7.51 -12.37
CA GLY A 165 0.66 -6.78 -11.22
C GLY A 165 -0.37 -5.89 -10.56
N SER A 166 -0.05 -5.39 -9.36
CA SER A 166 -0.95 -4.52 -8.61
C SER A 166 -0.94 -3.09 -9.13
N LEU A 167 -2.14 -2.53 -9.29
CA LEU A 167 -2.35 -1.12 -9.61
C LEU A 167 -1.75 -0.20 -8.54
N PHE A 168 -1.88 -0.55 -7.26
CA PHE A 168 -1.34 0.25 -6.17
C PHE A 168 0.19 0.27 -6.21
N THR A 169 0.81 -0.90 -6.36
CA THR A 169 2.26 -1.02 -6.58
C THR A 169 2.70 -0.20 -7.80
N LEU A 170 1.93 -0.22 -8.88
CA LEU A 170 2.24 0.54 -10.10
C LEU A 170 2.27 2.04 -9.84
N PHE A 171 1.28 2.59 -9.11
CA PHE A 171 1.29 4.01 -8.74
C PHE A 171 2.50 4.37 -7.86
N LEU A 172 2.84 3.50 -6.90
CA LEU A 172 3.96 3.74 -5.98
C LEU A 172 5.33 3.63 -6.64
N THR A 173 5.45 2.90 -7.75
CA THR A 173 6.75 2.66 -8.43
C THR A 173 6.90 3.43 -9.74
N SER A 174 5.83 3.57 -10.52
CA SER A 174 5.79 4.25 -11.81
C SER A 174 4.46 5.03 -12.00
N PRO A 175 4.31 6.19 -11.34
CA PRO A 175 3.03 6.92 -11.30
C PRO A 175 2.54 7.39 -12.67
N ALA A 176 3.44 7.77 -13.58
CA ALA A 176 3.07 8.17 -14.94
C ALA A 176 2.49 7.01 -15.75
N PHE A 177 3.11 5.84 -15.64
CA PHE A 177 2.59 4.63 -16.27
C PHE A 177 1.27 4.19 -15.64
N ALA A 178 1.13 4.28 -14.31
CA ALA A 178 -0.12 3.99 -13.63
C ALA A 178 -1.26 4.91 -14.08
N PHE A 179 -0.98 6.21 -14.25
CA PHE A 179 -1.94 7.18 -14.79
C PHE A 179 -2.37 6.79 -16.22
N CYS A 180 -1.42 6.49 -17.11
CA CYS A 180 -1.72 6.04 -18.46
C CYS A 180 -2.56 4.76 -18.46
N PHE A 181 -2.20 3.80 -17.59
CA PHE A 181 -2.89 2.53 -17.44
C PHE A 181 -4.36 2.71 -17.06
N VAL A 182 -4.67 3.52 -16.03
CA VAL A 182 -6.07 3.76 -15.63
C VAL A 182 -6.85 4.55 -16.67
N CYS A 183 -6.16 5.31 -17.52
CA CYS A 183 -6.76 6.04 -18.64
C CYS A 183 -6.89 5.22 -19.93
N HIS A 184 -6.51 3.93 -19.91
CA HIS A 184 -6.47 3.04 -21.08
C HIS A 184 -5.60 3.56 -22.24
N LEU A 185 -4.53 4.28 -21.92
CA LEU A 185 -3.55 4.77 -22.89
C LEU A 185 -2.52 3.66 -23.17
N ASN A 186 -2.87 2.75 -24.09
CA ASN A 186 -2.04 1.58 -24.43
C ASN A 186 -0.89 1.90 -25.37
N GLU A 187 -1.01 2.95 -26.18
CA GLU A 187 -0.02 3.38 -27.16
C GLU A 187 0.15 4.89 -27.06
N LEU A 188 1.38 5.32 -26.73
CA LEU A 188 1.74 6.73 -26.63
C LEU A 188 2.95 6.98 -27.53
N THR A 189 2.97 8.12 -28.21
CA THR A 189 4.20 8.58 -28.85
C THR A 189 5.24 8.93 -27.78
N SER A 190 6.53 8.93 -28.15
CA SER A 190 7.60 9.33 -27.24
C SER A 190 7.37 10.74 -26.66
N GLU A 191 6.79 11.64 -27.46
CA GLU A 191 6.45 13.00 -27.03
C GLU A 191 5.34 13.01 -25.97
N GLN A 192 4.25 12.29 -26.19
CA GLN A 192 3.15 12.18 -25.21
C GLN A 192 3.61 11.51 -23.92
N TRP A 193 4.46 10.49 -24.01
CA TRP A 193 5.05 9.82 -22.86
C TRP A 193 5.95 10.76 -22.04
N ASN A 194 6.82 11.53 -22.69
CA ASN A 194 7.65 12.53 -22.03
C ASN A 194 6.80 13.61 -21.36
N LEU A 195 5.79 14.13 -22.07
CA LEU A 195 4.83 15.10 -21.53
C LEU A 195 4.11 14.56 -20.28
N CYS A 196 3.64 13.30 -20.32
CA CYS A 196 2.98 12.66 -19.17
C CYS A 196 3.93 12.57 -17.97
N GLN A 197 5.15 12.04 -18.19
CA GLN A 197 6.14 11.91 -17.12
C GLN A 197 6.50 13.27 -16.50
N GLU A 198 6.74 14.30 -17.31
CA GLU A 198 7.05 15.64 -16.81
C GLU A 198 5.92 16.22 -15.96
N ASN A 199 4.66 16.09 -16.41
CA ASN A 199 3.51 16.61 -15.68
C ASN A 199 3.28 15.82 -14.38
N VAL A 200 3.40 14.50 -14.40
CA VAL A 200 3.30 13.69 -13.17
C VAL A 200 4.42 14.07 -12.20
N ASN A 201 5.66 14.30 -12.66
CA ASN A 201 6.74 14.76 -11.81
C ASN A 201 6.45 16.15 -11.19
N LYS A 202 5.87 17.08 -11.96
CA LYS A 202 5.41 18.39 -11.45
C LYS A 202 4.34 18.23 -10.37
N ILE A 203 3.37 17.33 -10.57
CA ILE A 203 2.32 17.05 -9.58
C ILE A 203 2.93 16.46 -8.29
N ILE A 204 3.81 15.47 -8.41
CA ILE A 204 4.51 14.87 -7.27
C ILE A 204 5.33 15.91 -6.50
N PHE A 205 6.02 16.81 -7.20
CA PHE A 205 6.75 17.90 -6.57
C PHE A 205 5.83 18.88 -5.84
N GLU A 206 4.69 19.25 -6.44
CA GLU A 206 3.71 20.11 -5.78
C GLU A 206 3.11 19.45 -4.53
N ILE A 207 2.81 18.15 -4.59
CA ILE A 207 2.39 17.36 -3.41
C ILE A 207 3.43 17.46 -2.30
N ILE A 208 4.72 17.24 -2.60
CA ILE A 208 5.80 17.33 -1.61
C ILE A 208 5.86 18.73 -0.98
N LYS A 209 5.74 19.78 -1.80
CA LYS A 209 5.75 21.17 -1.35
C LYS A 209 4.54 21.52 -0.48
N ILE A 210 3.35 21.02 -0.81
CA ILE A 210 2.14 21.18 0.01
C ILE A 210 2.34 20.47 1.35
N PHE A 211 2.86 19.24 1.32
CA PHE A 211 3.12 18.44 2.50
C PHE A 211 4.07 19.15 3.47
N LEU A 212 5.20 19.69 2.97
CA LEU A 212 6.17 20.43 3.78
C LEU A 212 5.61 21.71 4.43
N LYS A 213 4.54 22.28 3.87
CA LYS A 213 3.89 23.49 4.39
C LYS A 213 2.74 23.20 5.33
N SER A 214 2.22 21.97 5.31
CA SER A 214 1.04 21.60 6.10
C SER A 214 1.40 21.44 7.57
N LYS A 215 0.68 22.17 8.43
CA LYS A 215 0.76 22.02 9.89
C LYS A 215 -0.17 20.93 10.44
N LEU A 216 -0.96 20.32 9.57
CA LEU A 216 -1.98 19.33 9.92
C LEU A 216 -1.49 17.88 9.74
N VAL A 217 -0.22 17.72 9.35
CA VAL A 217 0.43 16.41 9.25
C VAL A 217 0.81 15.93 10.65
N ASP A 218 0.42 14.71 10.99
CA ASP A 218 0.86 14.06 12.23
C ASP A 218 2.41 14.00 12.30
N GLY A 219 2.97 14.34 13.46
CA GLY A 219 4.42 14.37 13.66
C GLY A 219 5.13 13.05 13.33
N THR A 220 4.42 11.93 13.47
CA THR A 220 4.85 10.59 13.07
C THR A 220 5.13 10.51 11.57
N ILE A 221 4.23 11.04 10.74
CA ILE A 221 4.41 11.03 9.29
C ILE A 221 5.55 11.97 8.90
N TYR A 222 5.71 13.11 9.60
CA TYR A 222 6.82 14.03 9.38
C TYR A 222 8.18 13.38 9.66
N HIS A 223 8.27 12.50 10.66
CA HIS A 223 9.49 11.72 10.95
C HIS A 223 9.94 10.90 9.74
N PHE A 224 9.01 10.19 9.08
CA PHE A 224 9.33 9.41 7.88
C PHE A 224 9.55 10.28 6.63
N PHE A 225 8.89 11.44 6.55
CA PHE A 225 9.00 12.36 5.42
C PHE A 225 10.39 13.01 5.30
N GLY A 226 11.20 13.00 6.37
CA GLY A 226 12.59 13.44 6.35
C GLY A 226 13.52 12.56 5.50
N ASP A 227 13.12 11.31 5.26
CA ASP A 227 13.82 10.39 4.36
C ASP A 227 13.34 10.56 2.92
N ASP A 228 14.25 10.72 1.97
CA ASP A 228 13.91 11.03 0.57
C ASP A 228 13.15 9.88 -0.11
N PHE A 229 13.44 8.64 0.28
CA PHE A 229 12.82 7.45 -0.30
C PHE A 229 11.40 7.24 0.24
N LEU A 230 11.20 7.36 1.55
CA LEU A 230 9.87 7.28 2.17
C LEU A 230 8.98 8.47 1.78
N ARG A 231 9.56 9.67 1.68
CA ARG A 231 8.89 10.86 1.16
C ARG A 231 8.31 10.62 -0.24
N LEU A 232 9.05 9.95 -1.11
CA LEU A 232 8.59 9.65 -2.45
C LEU A 232 7.41 8.69 -2.46
N PHE A 233 7.40 7.67 -1.59
CA PHE A 233 6.24 6.80 -1.43
C PHE A 233 5.01 7.56 -0.93
N LEU A 234 5.15 8.44 0.04
CA LEU A 234 4.06 9.27 0.55
C LEU A 234 3.48 10.18 -0.54
N ALA A 235 4.34 10.84 -1.33
CA ALA A 235 3.88 11.70 -2.42
C ALA A 235 3.17 10.91 -3.53
N ARG A 236 3.71 9.75 -3.90
CA ARG A 236 3.09 8.85 -4.90
C ARG A 236 1.79 8.22 -4.40
N PHE A 237 1.69 7.97 -3.10
CA PHE A 237 0.45 7.53 -2.45
C PHE A 237 -0.65 8.60 -2.57
N ILE A 238 -0.33 9.87 -2.27
CA ILE A 238 -1.28 10.98 -2.41
C ILE A 238 -1.70 11.13 -3.88
N PHE A 239 -0.76 11.03 -4.81
CA PHE A 239 -1.07 11.03 -6.25
C PHE A 239 -1.99 9.87 -6.64
N CYS A 240 -1.73 8.66 -6.16
CA CYS A 240 -2.60 7.49 -6.35
C CYS A 240 -4.02 7.78 -5.86
N TYR A 241 -4.15 8.24 -4.60
CA TYR A 241 -5.44 8.60 -4.02
C TYR A 241 -6.19 9.61 -4.89
N ALA A 242 -5.53 10.73 -5.23
CA ALA A 242 -6.16 11.82 -5.99
C ALA A 242 -6.61 11.38 -7.39
N VAL A 243 -5.78 10.62 -8.11
CA VAL A 243 -6.14 10.09 -9.44
C VAL A 243 -7.35 9.16 -9.34
N LEU A 244 -7.34 8.20 -8.41
CA LEU A 244 -8.45 7.27 -8.24
C LEU A 244 -9.72 7.98 -7.77
N ARG A 245 -9.61 8.95 -6.85
CA ARG A 245 -10.75 9.73 -6.34
C ARG A 245 -11.45 10.54 -7.43
N LEU A 246 -10.69 11.10 -8.38
CA LEU A 246 -11.23 11.89 -9.49
C LEU A 246 -11.76 11.03 -10.65
N HIS A 247 -11.28 9.79 -10.79
CA HIS A 247 -11.60 8.93 -11.93
C HIS A 247 -12.99 8.30 -11.80
N ARG A 248 -13.83 8.44 -12.83
CA ARG A 248 -15.26 8.05 -12.82
C ARG A 248 -15.51 6.57 -12.52
N ALA A 249 -14.56 5.70 -12.85
CA ALA A 249 -14.67 4.25 -12.61
C ALA A 249 -14.47 3.85 -11.14
N PHE A 250 -13.81 4.68 -10.31
CA PHE A 250 -13.47 4.35 -8.93
C PHE A 250 -14.38 5.14 -7.99
N LYS A 251 -15.48 4.52 -7.57
CA LYS A 251 -16.51 5.16 -6.72
C LYS A 251 -16.73 4.37 -5.43
N GLY A 252 -16.44 5.03 -4.30
CA GLY A 252 -16.62 4.48 -2.97
C GLY A 252 -15.29 4.17 -2.28
N SER A 253 -15.30 4.22 -0.96
CA SER A 253 -14.10 4.15 -0.10
C SER A 253 -13.20 2.93 -0.37
N GLY A 254 -13.77 1.77 -0.69
CA GLY A 254 -13.02 0.56 -0.98
C GLY A 254 -12.14 0.60 -2.25
N PHE A 255 -12.34 1.60 -3.12
CA PHE A 255 -11.53 1.80 -4.33
C PHE A 255 -10.36 2.77 -4.14
N TYR A 256 -10.22 3.34 -2.94
CA TYR A 256 -9.17 4.30 -2.63
C TYR A 256 -8.17 3.68 -1.65
N PRO A 257 -6.88 4.01 -1.77
CA PRO A 257 -5.91 3.60 -0.78
C PRO A 257 -6.14 4.37 0.53
N SER A 258 -5.75 3.80 1.65
CA SER A 258 -5.87 4.44 2.97
C SER A 258 -4.54 4.44 3.70
N SER A 259 -4.39 5.32 4.70
CA SER A 259 -3.18 5.41 5.50
C SER A 259 -3.48 5.38 6.99
N GLN A 260 -2.50 4.93 7.78
CA GLN A 260 -2.50 5.09 9.23
C GLN A 260 -1.15 5.69 9.67
N PRO A 261 -1.11 6.83 10.39
CA PRO A 261 -2.23 7.70 10.70
C PRO A 261 -2.94 8.20 9.43
N GLN A 262 -4.22 8.53 9.56
CA GLN A 262 -5.01 9.05 8.45
C GLN A 262 -4.43 10.38 7.98
N LEU A 263 -4.10 10.47 6.70
CA LEU A 263 -3.71 11.74 6.08
C LEU A 263 -4.92 12.68 6.01
N SER A 264 -4.69 13.97 6.26
CA SER A 264 -5.77 14.96 6.24
C SER A 264 -6.35 15.16 4.84
N ASN A 265 -7.64 15.46 4.77
CA ASN A 265 -8.31 15.73 3.49
C ASN A 265 -7.72 16.94 2.75
N ASP A 266 -7.15 17.92 3.46
CA ASP A 266 -6.47 19.06 2.82
C ASP A 266 -5.24 18.66 2.01
N LEU A 267 -4.63 17.51 2.34
CA LEU A 267 -3.53 16.91 1.59
C LEU A 267 -4.05 15.98 0.49
N LEU A 268 -4.97 15.09 0.84
CA LEU A 268 -5.48 14.05 -0.07
C LEU A 268 -6.35 14.63 -1.20
N GLU A 269 -7.16 15.66 -0.89
CA GLU A 269 -8.12 16.28 -1.79
C GLU A 269 -7.74 17.72 -2.13
N ASN A 270 -6.44 17.98 -2.20
CA ASN A 270 -5.92 19.31 -2.47
C ASN A 270 -6.36 19.84 -3.85
N VAL A 271 -6.99 21.01 -3.86
CA VAL A 271 -7.57 21.63 -5.07
C VAL A 271 -6.52 21.87 -6.16
N GLN A 272 -5.30 22.27 -5.80
CA GLN A 272 -4.23 22.52 -6.78
C GLN A 272 -3.77 21.21 -7.43
N VAL A 273 -3.60 20.15 -6.63
CA VAL A 273 -3.24 18.82 -7.14
C VAL A 273 -4.32 18.29 -8.08
N HIS A 274 -5.60 18.41 -7.69
CA HIS A 274 -6.71 18.03 -8.55
C HIS A 274 -6.71 18.79 -9.87
N LYS A 275 -6.53 20.12 -9.84
CA LYS A 275 -6.46 20.93 -11.05
C LYS A 275 -5.36 20.44 -12.00
N MET A 276 -4.16 20.16 -11.48
CA MET A 276 -3.04 19.68 -12.30
C MET A 276 -3.30 18.28 -12.89
N ILE A 277 -3.98 17.38 -12.16
CA ILE A 277 -4.39 16.07 -12.69
C ILE A 277 -5.39 16.24 -13.83
N LEU A 278 -6.37 17.14 -13.67
CA LEU A 278 -7.37 17.42 -14.70
C LEU A 278 -6.74 18.06 -15.94
N GLU A 279 -5.77 18.96 -15.77
CA GLU A 279 -4.97 19.54 -16.87
C GLU A 279 -4.18 18.45 -17.61
N LEU A 280 -3.49 17.56 -16.89
CA LEU A 280 -2.80 16.40 -17.50
C LEU A 280 -3.77 15.52 -18.29
N SER A 281 -4.94 15.22 -17.73
CA SER A 281 -5.95 14.42 -18.42
C SER A 281 -6.46 15.09 -19.71
N ALA A 282 -6.56 16.42 -19.74
CA ALA A 282 -6.93 17.18 -20.92
C ALA A 282 -5.83 17.17 -21.98
N LEU A 283 -4.57 17.35 -21.57
CA LEU A 283 -3.41 17.26 -22.48
C LEU A 283 -3.29 15.90 -23.18
N LEU A 284 -3.73 14.84 -22.51
CA LEU A 284 -3.73 13.47 -23.06
C LEU A 284 -5.07 13.07 -23.69
N ASN A 285 -6.02 14.00 -23.86
CA ASN A 285 -7.35 13.76 -24.46
C ASN A 285 -8.19 12.67 -23.75
N VAL A 286 -8.03 12.55 -22.43
CA VAL A 286 -8.74 11.59 -21.56
C VAL A 286 -9.55 12.26 -20.44
N ARG A 287 -9.79 13.58 -20.53
CA ARG A 287 -10.50 14.38 -19.53
C ARG A 287 -11.90 13.85 -19.18
N GLN A 288 -12.58 13.23 -20.14
CA GLN A 288 -13.90 12.61 -20.01
C GLN A 288 -13.96 11.47 -18.98
N LEU A 289 -12.80 10.86 -18.64
CA LEU A 289 -12.72 9.81 -17.62
C LEU A 289 -12.76 10.36 -16.20
N PHE A 290 -12.61 11.67 -16.02
CA PHE A 290 -12.53 12.32 -14.72
C PHE A 290 -13.80 13.14 -14.41
N LEU A 291 -14.12 13.30 -13.13
CA LEU A 291 -15.27 14.07 -12.67
C LEU A 291 -15.09 15.58 -12.95
N GLU A 292 -16.20 16.30 -13.09
CA GLU A 292 -16.25 17.77 -13.21
C GLU A 292 -16.96 18.32 -11.97
N GLY A 293 -16.30 19.23 -11.23
CA GLY A 293 -16.87 19.88 -10.05
C GLY A 293 -16.31 19.39 -8.70
N PRO A 294 -16.66 20.07 -7.59
CA PRO A 294 -16.19 19.70 -6.26
C PRO A 294 -16.64 18.28 -5.92
N LEU A 295 -15.72 17.49 -5.36
CA LEU A 295 -16.00 16.15 -4.84
C LEU A 295 -17.04 16.30 -3.73
N THR A 296 -18.32 16.14 -4.07
CA THR A 296 -19.35 16.05 -3.04
C THR A 296 -19.07 14.78 -2.24
N THR A 297 -19.07 14.94 -0.92
CA THR A 297 -18.99 13.86 0.06
C THR A 297 -20.20 12.96 -0.11
N LEU A 298 -20.09 11.98 -1.00
CA LEU A 298 -20.98 10.83 -1.01
C LEU A 298 -20.33 9.81 -0.08
N GLU A 299 -20.87 9.77 1.14
CA GLU A 299 -20.63 8.77 2.19
C GLU A 299 -20.70 7.33 1.67
#